data_AF-A0A821PCI8-F1
#
_entry.id   AF-A0A821PCI8-F1
#
_cell.length_a   1.000
_cell.length_b   1.000
_cell.length_c   1.000
_cell.angle_alpha   90.00
_cell.angle_beta   90.00
_cell.angle_gamma   90.00
#
_symmetry.space_group_name_H-M   'P 1'
#
loop_
_entity.id
_entity.type
_entity.pdbx_description
1 polymer ?
#
loop_
_entity_poly.entity_id
_entity_poly.type
_entity_poly.pdbx_seq_one_letter_code
_entity_poly.pdbx_strand_id
1 'polypeptide(L)'
;MEYKPKKQFLKLRFDTLQYVYKSINFKDESEMENAIKLVREWLEEQPHFRRKDFTYNLLRANIIISKGSIEVTKQRLDKMCTLRTLMPDHFKCFDAKKDFENVFKAIRPIVLPQLSKDHYRVFTVKVYDSLQAAEITQAMKYTMLIGEYMKQCDCWN
;
A
#
# COMPACT_ATOMS: atom_id res chain seq x y z
N MET A 1 4.34 -8.36 -9.96
CA MET A 1 4.70 -9.59 -9.23
C MET A 1 4.17 -9.50 -7.82
N GLU A 2 3.32 -10.44 -7.42
CA GLU A 2 2.82 -10.55 -6.05
C GLU A 2 3.96 -11.02 -5.13
N TYR A 3 4.43 -10.15 -4.24
CA TYR A 3 5.49 -10.47 -3.30
C TYR A 3 4.86 -10.99 -2.00
N LYS A 4 5.12 -12.26 -1.67
CA LYS A 4 4.79 -12.87 -0.38
C LYS A 4 6.06 -12.91 0.49
N PRO A 5 6.11 -12.21 1.63
CA PRO A 5 7.27 -12.25 2.52
C PRO A 5 7.49 -13.67 3.07
N LYS A 6 8.72 -14.19 3.03
CA LYS A 6 9.06 -15.53 3.57
C LYS A 6 8.87 -15.65 5.09
N LYS A 7 8.96 -14.52 5.81
CA LYS A 7 8.67 -14.39 7.24
C LYS A 7 7.81 -13.15 7.44
N GLN A 8 6.60 -13.31 7.95
CA GLN A 8 5.68 -12.20 8.20
C GLN A 8 6.05 -11.55 9.54
N PHE A 9 6.84 -10.47 9.48
CA PHE A 9 7.12 -9.63 10.65
C PHE A 9 5.86 -8.89 11.09
N LEU A 10 5.05 -8.43 10.12
CA LEU A 10 3.77 -7.79 10.33
C LEU A 10 2.69 -8.84 10.54
N LYS A 11 1.94 -8.73 11.63
CA LYS A 11 0.91 -9.67 12.02
C LYS A 11 -0.46 -8.99 11.94
N LEU A 12 -1.43 -9.72 11.40
CA LEU A 12 -2.84 -9.36 11.46
C LEU A 12 -3.46 -9.95 12.73
N ARG A 13 -4.52 -9.31 13.23
CA ARG A 13 -5.38 -9.93 14.26
C ARG A 13 -6.34 -10.91 13.58
N PHE A 14 -6.75 -11.96 14.28
CA PHE A 14 -7.62 -13.01 13.74
C PHE A 14 -8.98 -12.48 13.23
N ASP A 15 -9.46 -11.39 13.81
CA ASP A 15 -10.74 -10.71 13.52
C ASP A 15 -10.62 -9.61 12.43
N THR A 16 -9.41 -9.36 11.89
CA THR A 16 -9.16 -8.20 11.01
C THR A 16 -10.00 -8.21 9.74
N LEU A 17 -10.18 -9.37 9.10
CA LEU A 17 -10.95 -9.44 7.86
C LEU A 17 -12.42 -9.10 8.09
N GLN A 18 -13.02 -9.66 9.15
CA GLN A 18 -14.40 -9.39 9.52
C GLN A 18 -14.59 -7.90 9.84
N TYR A 19 -13.64 -7.31 10.57
CA TYR A 19 -13.65 -5.88 10.87
C TYR A 19 -13.58 -5.03 9.59
N VAL A 20 -12.67 -5.37 8.67
CA VAL A 20 -12.50 -4.63 7.41
C VAL A 20 -13.76 -4.71 6.55
N TYR A 21 -14.36 -5.89 6.37
CA TYR A 21 -15.59 -6.04 5.59
C TYR A 21 -16.74 -5.24 6.17
N LYS A 22 -16.94 -5.31 7.49
CA LYS A 22 -17.91 -4.45 8.17
C LYS A 22 -17.62 -2.96 7.93
N SER A 23 -16.36 -2.54 7.95
CA SER A 23 -15.97 -1.12 7.79
C SER A 23 -16.22 -0.55 6.38
N ILE A 24 -16.27 -1.42 5.36
CA ILE A 24 -16.56 -1.05 3.97
C ILE A 24 -17.98 -1.45 3.53
N ASN A 25 -18.81 -1.87 4.49
CA ASN A 25 -20.18 -2.37 4.27
C ASN A 25 -20.26 -3.57 3.32
N PHE A 26 -19.25 -4.44 3.36
CA PHE A 26 -19.26 -5.72 2.66
C PHE A 26 -19.65 -6.84 3.64
N LYS A 27 -20.41 -7.82 3.14
CA LYS A 27 -20.86 -8.97 3.94
C LYS A 27 -19.80 -10.05 4.04
N ASP A 28 -19.13 -10.34 2.92
CA ASP A 28 -18.20 -11.45 2.81
C ASP A 28 -17.22 -11.26 1.64
N GLU A 29 -16.40 -12.29 1.43
CA GLU A 29 -15.40 -12.36 0.37
C GLU A 29 -16.03 -12.29 -1.05
N SER A 30 -17.26 -12.76 -1.25
CA SER A 30 -17.89 -12.76 -2.57
C SER A 30 -18.21 -11.34 -3.06
N GLU A 31 -18.57 -10.43 -2.15
CA GLU A 31 -18.74 -9.00 -2.50
C GLU A 31 -17.41 -8.35 -2.86
N MET A 32 -16.30 -8.76 -2.24
CA MET A 32 -14.95 -8.35 -2.62
C MET A 32 -14.57 -8.87 -4.00
N GLU A 33 -14.84 -10.15 -4.30
CA GLU A 33 -14.59 -10.74 -5.61
C GLU A 33 -15.40 -10.05 -6.71
N ASN A 34 -16.67 -9.75 -6.46
CA ASN A 34 -17.53 -8.99 -7.38
C ASN A 34 -16.99 -7.58 -7.62
N ALA A 35 -16.57 -6.87 -6.56
CA ALA A 35 -15.96 -5.55 -6.67
C ALA A 35 -14.67 -5.58 -7.51
N ILE A 36 -13.81 -6.58 -7.29
CA ILE A 36 -12.58 -6.79 -8.07
C ILE A 36 -12.91 -7.08 -9.53
N LYS A 37 -13.93 -7.89 -9.81
CA LYS A 37 -14.39 -8.19 -11.19
C LYS A 37 -14.80 -6.90 -11.92
N LEU A 38 -15.64 -6.07 -11.31
CA LEU A 38 -16.08 -4.79 -11.89
C LEU A 38 -14.89 -3.85 -12.18
N VAL A 39 -13.92 -3.78 -11.27
CA VAL A 39 -12.71 -2.98 -11.48
C VAL A 39 -11.86 -3.55 -12.62
N ARG A 40 -11.73 -4.88 -12.73
CA ARG A 40 -10.99 -5.52 -13.83
C ARG A 40 -11.63 -5.28 -15.19
N GLU A 41 -12.95 -5.42 -15.30
CA GLU A 41 -13.68 -5.14 -16.54
C GLU A 41 -13.42 -3.71 -17.00
N TRP A 42 -13.53 -2.74 -16.09
CA TRP A 42 -13.20 -1.34 -16.39
C TRP A 42 -11.73 -1.13 -16.81
N LEU A 43 -10.78 -1.80 -16.15
CA LEU A 43 -9.35 -1.71 -16.50
C LEU A 43 -9.07 -2.20 -17.93
N GLU A 44 -9.77 -3.24 -18.39
CA GLU A 44 -9.65 -3.73 -19.76
C GLU A 44 -10.16 -2.71 -20.79
N GLU A 45 -11.19 -1.94 -20.46
CA GLU A 45 -11.72 -0.88 -21.33
C GLU A 45 -10.80 0.34 -21.46
N GLN A 46 -9.87 0.56 -20.52
CA GLN A 46 -9.03 1.77 -20.51
C GLN A 46 -7.82 1.63 -21.46
N PRO A 47 -7.74 2.37 -22.59
CA PRO A 47 -6.66 2.22 -23.56
C PRO A 47 -5.34 2.88 -23.12
N HIS A 48 -5.39 3.86 -22.21
CA HIS A 48 -4.21 4.61 -21.75
C HIS A 48 -3.33 3.84 -20.78
N PHE A 49 -3.82 2.73 -20.20
CA PHE A 49 -3.00 1.89 -19.34
C PHE A 49 -2.08 0.98 -20.17
N ARG A 50 -0.77 1.31 -20.12
CA ARG A 50 0.28 0.50 -20.74
C ARG A 50 0.44 -0.90 -20.13
N ARG A 51 0.07 -1.07 -18.85
CA ARG A 51 0.11 -2.33 -18.12
C ARG A 51 -1.20 -2.50 -17.35
N LYS A 52 -1.86 -3.64 -17.56
CA LYS A 52 -3.15 -3.99 -16.96
C LYS A 52 -3.09 -5.21 -16.04
N ASP A 53 -1.89 -5.73 -15.80
CA ASP A 53 -1.61 -6.88 -14.92
C ASP A 53 -1.66 -6.51 -13.43
N PHE A 54 -2.78 -5.91 -13.01
CA PHE A 54 -3.03 -5.57 -11.61
C PHE A 54 -3.34 -6.84 -10.82
N THR A 55 -2.55 -7.09 -9.79
CA THR A 55 -2.67 -8.29 -8.98
C THR A 55 -3.90 -8.23 -8.08
N TYR A 56 -4.42 -9.39 -7.66
CA TYR A 56 -5.63 -9.47 -6.85
C TYR A 56 -5.48 -8.67 -5.54
N ASN A 57 -4.35 -8.84 -4.85
CA ASN A 57 -4.10 -8.14 -3.58
C ASN A 57 -3.99 -6.62 -3.75
N LEU A 58 -3.46 -6.15 -4.89
CA LEU A 58 -3.40 -4.72 -5.18
C LEU A 58 -4.80 -4.13 -5.37
N LEU A 59 -5.67 -4.82 -6.13
CA LEU A 59 -7.05 -4.38 -6.34
C LEU A 59 -7.84 -4.40 -5.04
N ARG A 60 -7.75 -5.50 -4.28
CA ARG A 60 -8.34 -5.65 -2.94
C ARG A 60 -7.95 -4.50 -2.02
N ALA A 61 -6.65 -4.19 -1.92
CA ALA A 61 -6.14 -3.10 -1.10
C ALA A 61 -6.74 -1.74 -1.50
N ASN A 62 -6.83 -1.45 -2.80
CA ASN A 62 -7.38 -0.18 -3.28
C ASN A 62 -8.89 -0.07 -3.04
N ILE A 63 -9.64 -1.17 -3.12
CA ILE A 63 -11.08 -1.22 -2.79
C ILE A 63 -11.29 -0.95 -1.30
N ILE A 64 -10.51 -1.61 -0.43
CA ILE A 64 -10.57 -1.40 1.02
C ILE A 64 -10.26 0.07 1.37
N ILE A 65 -9.18 0.63 0.82
CA ILE A 65 -8.81 2.04 1.04
C ILE A 65 -9.89 3.00 0.54
N SER A 66 -10.60 2.62 -0.52
CA SER A 66 -11.71 3.40 -1.09
C SER A 66 -13.05 3.17 -0.38
N LYS A 67 -13.05 2.49 0.77
CA LYS A 67 -14.26 2.15 1.54
C LYS A 67 -15.31 1.40 0.70
N GLY A 68 -14.87 0.51 -0.18
CA GLY A 68 -15.74 -0.26 -1.07
C GLY A 68 -16.25 0.51 -2.30
N SER A 69 -15.96 1.81 -2.43
CA SER A 69 -16.40 2.59 -3.58
C SER A 69 -15.60 2.24 -4.85
N ILE A 70 -16.30 1.71 -5.85
CA ILE A 70 -15.72 1.35 -7.15
C ILE A 70 -15.21 2.60 -7.88
N GLU A 71 -16.00 3.67 -7.95
CA GLU A 71 -15.60 4.90 -8.66
C GLU A 71 -14.37 5.57 -8.04
N VAL A 72 -14.31 5.62 -6.71
CA VAL A 72 -13.11 6.12 -6.02
C VAL A 72 -11.92 5.19 -6.27
N THR A 73 -12.14 3.87 -6.32
CA THR A 73 -11.09 2.89 -6.66
C THR A 73 -10.51 3.14 -8.05
N LYS A 74 -11.37 3.33 -9.07
CA LYS A 74 -10.97 3.64 -10.45
C LYS A 74 -10.07 4.88 -10.51
N GLN A 75 -10.53 5.99 -9.91
CA GLN A 75 -9.77 7.24 -9.85
C GLN A 75 -8.41 7.09 -9.15
N ARG A 76 -8.33 6.25 -8.11
CA ARG A 76 -7.06 5.98 -7.41
C ARG A 76 -6.09 5.17 -8.26
N LEU A 77 -6.58 4.17 -9.00
CA LEU A 77 -5.75 3.38 -9.91
C LEU A 77 -5.20 4.23 -11.05
N ASP A 78 -6.03 5.10 -11.65
CA ASP A 78 -5.58 6.10 -12.63
C ASP A 78 -4.47 6.98 -12.07
N LYS A 79 -4.72 7.62 -10.92
CA LYS A 79 -3.73 8.49 -10.26
C LYS A 79 -2.44 7.76 -9.92
N MET A 80 -2.53 6.49 -9.51
CA MET A 80 -1.34 5.67 -9.23
C MET A 80 -0.50 5.46 -10.51
N CYS A 81 -1.12 5.15 -11.64
CA CYS A 81 -0.42 5.00 -12.91
C CYS A 81 0.15 6.34 -13.41
N THR A 82 -0.60 7.43 -13.29
CA THR A 82 -0.12 8.77 -13.61
C THR A 82 1.10 9.12 -12.76
N LEU A 83 1.05 8.91 -11.44
CA LEU A 83 2.16 9.22 -10.53
C LEU A 83 3.42 8.42 -10.86
N ARG A 84 3.29 7.13 -11.20
CA ARG A 84 4.43 6.30 -11.65
C ARG A 84 5.03 6.78 -12.96
N THR A 85 4.22 7.40 -13.83
CA THR A 85 4.66 7.96 -15.11
C THR A 85 5.36 9.30 -14.94
N LEU A 86 4.81 10.17 -14.07
CA LEU A 86 5.37 11.50 -13.80
C LEU A 86 6.61 11.47 -12.90
N MET A 87 6.69 10.49 -11.99
CA MET A 87 7.73 10.42 -10.97
C MET A 87 8.38 9.03 -10.92
N PRO A 88 8.92 8.50 -12.04
CA PRO A 88 9.46 7.13 -12.10
C PRO A 88 10.60 6.90 -11.10
N ASP A 89 11.37 7.95 -10.80
CA ASP A 89 12.48 7.94 -9.82
C ASP A 89 12.04 7.66 -8.37
N HIS A 90 10.74 7.70 -8.07
CA HIS A 90 10.19 7.38 -6.75
C HIS A 90 9.78 5.91 -6.63
N PHE A 91 9.71 5.18 -7.74
CA PHE A 91 9.25 3.79 -7.81
C PHE A 91 10.30 2.84 -8.37
N LYS A 92 11.59 3.23 -8.27
CA LYS A 92 12.71 2.35 -8.57
C LYS A 92 12.80 1.22 -7.53
N CYS A 93 13.54 0.17 -7.86
CA CYS A 93 13.89 -0.84 -6.88
C CYS A 93 14.95 -0.25 -5.94
N PHE A 94 14.62 -0.16 -4.64
CA PHE A 94 15.51 0.37 -3.63
C PHE A 94 15.95 -0.72 -2.65
N ASP A 95 17.24 -0.75 -2.31
CA ASP A 95 17.73 -1.40 -1.09
C ASP A 95 17.47 -0.45 0.08
N ALA A 96 16.40 -0.74 0.83
CA ALA A 96 15.96 0.10 1.93
C ALA A 96 17.07 0.45 2.94
N LYS A 97 18.05 -0.44 3.15
CA LYS A 97 19.13 -0.21 4.13
C LYS A 97 20.23 0.69 3.60
N LYS A 98 20.54 0.60 2.30
CA LYS A 98 21.64 1.32 1.68
C LYS A 98 21.18 2.66 1.11
N ASP A 99 20.07 2.67 0.38
CA ASP A 99 19.62 3.85 -0.39
C ASP A 99 19.08 4.98 0.50
N PHE A 100 18.75 4.68 1.76
CA PHE A 100 18.18 5.64 2.72
C PHE A 100 19.01 5.74 4.01
N GLU A 101 20.27 5.30 3.99
CA GLU A 101 21.14 5.33 5.18
C GLU A 101 21.25 6.73 5.80
N ASN A 102 21.38 7.77 4.97
CA ASN A 102 21.48 9.15 5.44
C ASN A 102 20.19 9.62 6.13
N VAL A 103 19.03 9.27 5.57
CA VAL A 103 17.74 9.52 6.23
C VAL A 103 17.70 8.85 7.59
N PHE A 104 18.26 7.63 7.71
CA PHE A 104 18.25 6.89 8.97
C PHE A 104 19.19 7.42 10.06
N LYS A 105 20.13 8.31 9.72
CA LYS A 105 20.96 9.02 10.69
C LYS A 105 20.15 10.10 11.42
N ALA A 106 19.25 10.79 10.70
CA ALA A 106 18.40 11.84 11.25
C ALA A 106 17.09 11.30 11.84
N ILE A 107 16.48 10.27 11.24
CA ILE A 107 15.20 9.72 11.69
C ILE A 107 15.19 8.19 11.74
N ARG A 108 14.44 7.60 12.68
CA ARG A 108 14.19 6.16 12.71
C ARG A 108 12.71 5.88 12.48
N PRO A 109 12.32 5.44 11.27
CA PRO A 109 10.99 4.92 11.02
C PRO A 109 10.82 3.56 11.72
N ILE A 110 9.68 3.37 12.38
CA ILE A 110 9.35 2.18 13.16
C ILE A 110 7.93 1.77 12.81
N VAL A 111 7.79 0.56 12.26
CA VAL A 111 6.49 -0.09 12.04
C VAL A 111 6.27 -1.08 13.18
N LEU A 112 5.16 -0.97 13.91
CA LEU A 112 4.84 -1.95 14.94
C LEU A 112 4.34 -3.26 14.31
N PRO A 113 4.84 -4.43 14.77
CA PRO A 113 4.45 -5.75 14.24
C PRO A 113 2.98 -6.09 14.44
N GLN A 114 2.36 -5.62 15.52
CA GLN A 114 0.98 -5.91 15.88
C GLN A 114 0.07 -4.72 15.53
N LEU A 115 -1.16 -5.01 15.14
CA LEU A 115 -2.18 -3.98 14.96
C LEU A 115 -2.67 -3.45 16.31
N SER A 116 -3.16 -2.21 16.31
CA SER A 116 -3.90 -1.67 17.46
C SER A 116 -5.20 -2.44 17.71
N LYS A 117 -5.89 -2.14 18.82
CA LYS A 117 -7.22 -2.70 19.13
C LYS A 117 -8.24 -2.37 18.03
N ASP A 118 -8.08 -1.22 17.37
CA ASP A 118 -8.94 -0.75 16.28
C ASP A 118 -8.42 -1.17 14.89
N HIS A 119 -7.58 -2.20 14.84
CA HIS A 119 -7.01 -2.78 13.61
C HIS A 119 -6.11 -1.85 12.77
N TYR A 120 -5.61 -0.75 13.33
CA TYR A 120 -4.68 0.12 12.63
C TYR A 120 -3.23 -0.36 12.75
N ARG A 121 -2.50 -0.30 11.62
CA ARG A 121 -1.06 -0.45 11.59
C ARG A 121 -0.41 0.83 12.11
N VAL A 122 0.35 0.74 13.19
CA VAL A 122 1.04 1.89 13.77
C VAL A 122 2.41 2.06 13.11
N PHE A 123 2.60 3.21 12.46
CA PHE A 123 3.87 3.68 11.95
C PHE A 123 4.26 4.94 12.73
N THR A 124 5.46 4.94 13.29
CA THR A 124 6.02 6.09 14.03
C THR A 124 7.40 6.41 13.52
N VAL A 125 7.85 7.63 13.77
CA VAL A 125 9.19 8.09 13.42
C VAL A 125 9.81 8.69 14.66
N LYS A 126 10.95 8.15 15.10
CA LYS A 126 11.78 8.80 16.11
C LYS A 126 12.72 9.77 15.42
N VAL A 127 12.72 11.03 15.83
CA VAL A 127 13.58 12.07 15.26
C VAL A 127 14.81 12.23 16.16
N TYR A 128 15.99 12.19 15.56
CA TYR A 128 17.27 12.47 16.23
C TYR A 128 17.84 13.81 15.79
N ASP A 129 17.63 14.17 14.52
CA ASP A 129 18.11 15.41 13.92
C ASP A 129 17.13 15.91 12.85
N SER A 130 17.35 17.13 12.39
CA SER A 130 16.65 17.75 11.26
C SER A 130 17.05 17.13 9.92
N LEU A 131 16.07 16.95 9.03
CA LEU A 131 16.32 16.55 7.65
C LEU A 131 16.60 17.80 6.79
N GLN A 132 17.64 17.73 5.98
CA GLN A 132 17.91 18.71 4.94
C GLN A 132 16.97 18.52 3.74
N ALA A 133 16.82 19.55 2.90
CA ALA A 133 15.88 19.53 1.76
C ALA A 133 16.07 18.30 0.82
N ALA A 134 17.31 17.91 0.57
CA ALA A 134 17.62 16.73 -0.25
C ALA A 134 17.19 15.41 0.43
N GLU A 135 17.28 15.34 1.76
CA GLU A 135 16.94 14.16 2.55
C GLU A 135 15.43 14.00 2.72
N ILE A 136 14.67 15.10 2.67
CA ILE A 136 13.20 15.06 2.67
C ILE A 136 12.69 14.25 1.47
N THR A 137 13.25 14.49 0.28
CA THR A 137 12.89 13.72 -0.92
C THR A 137 13.19 12.24 -0.76
N GLN A 138 14.33 11.90 -0.14
CA GLN A 138 14.68 10.50 0.16
C GLN A 138 13.74 9.89 1.20
N ALA A 139 13.38 10.62 2.25
CA ALA A 139 12.42 10.19 3.26
C ALA A 139 11.02 9.94 2.67
N MET A 140 10.59 10.77 1.71
CA MET A 140 9.34 10.55 0.97
C MET A 140 9.38 9.25 0.16
N LYS A 141 10.48 8.98 -0.56
CA LYS A 141 10.68 7.72 -1.31
C LYS A 141 10.65 6.51 -0.39
N TYR A 142 11.35 6.59 0.75
CA TYR A 142 11.31 5.53 1.77
C TYR A 142 9.89 5.30 2.30
N THR A 143 9.14 6.37 2.56
CA THR A 143 7.75 6.29 3.03
C THR A 143 6.84 5.60 2.01
N MET A 144 7.02 5.88 0.72
CA MET A 144 6.30 5.17 -0.35
C MET A 144 6.67 3.68 -0.36
N LEU A 145 7.97 3.36 -0.27
CA LEU A 145 8.47 1.99 -0.25
C LEU A 145 7.91 1.18 0.92
N ILE A 146 8.00 1.70 2.15
CA ILE A 146 7.49 1.00 3.33
C ILE A 146 5.96 0.90 3.30
N GLY A 147 5.27 1.91 2.76
CA GLY A 147 3.83 1.89 2.55
C GLY A 147 3.40 0.79 1.57
N GLU A 148 4.12 0.60 0.47
CA GLU A 148 3.88 -0.51 -0.46
C GLU A 148 4.13 -1.88 0.19
N TYR A 149 5.22 -2.01 0.94
CA TYR A 149 5.53 -3.23 1.69
C TYR A 149 4.45 -3.58 2.72
N MET A 150 4.01 -2.61 3.53
CA MET A 150 2.95 -2.80 4.53
C MET A 150 1.64 -3.21 3.86
N LYS A 151 1.22 -2.51 2.80
CA LYS A 151 -0.01 -2.85 2.05
C LYS A 151 0.02 -4.28 1.52
N GLN A 152 1.16 -4.72 0.98
CA GLN A 152 1.30 -6.11 0.55
C GLN A 152 1.13 -7.04 1.74
N CYS A 153 1.93 -6.88 2.81
CA CYS A 153 1.89 -7.76 3.97
C CYS A 153 0.53 -7.87 4.66
N ASP A 154 -0.21 -6.75 4.77
CA ASP A 154 -1.49 -6.67 5.46
C ASP A 154 -2.68 -7.13 4.58
N CYS A 155 -2.49 -7.21 3.26
CA CYS A 155 -3.50 -7.75 2.32
C CYS A 155 -3.26 -9.22 1.97
N TRP A 156 -2.21 -9.83 2.49
CA TRP A 156 -1.98 -11.28 2.42
C TRP A 156 -2.57 -11.96 3.65
N ASN A 157 -3.56 -12.82 3.44
CA ASN A 157 -3.94 -13.86 4.40
C ASN A 157 -3.16 -15.14 4.15
#